data_AF-A0AAV1IFD7-F1
#
_entry.id   AF-A0AAV1IFD7-F1
#
_cell.length_a   1.000
_cell.length_b   1.000
_cell.length_c   1.000
_cell.angle_alpha   90.00
_cell.angle_beta   90.00
_cell.angle_gamma   90.00
#
_symmetry.space_group_name_H-M   'P 1'
#
loop_
_entity.id
_entity.type
_entity.pdbx_description
1 polymer ?
#
loop_
_entity_poly.entity_id
_entity_poly.type
_entity_poly.pdbx_seq_one_letter_code
_entity_poly.pdbx_strand_id
1 'polypeptide(L)' 'MPVHSKPNPLMEVGYRLFMRRNSVYVAFILGGALFGERVLNAGFDRLWENNNKGKLYKHLEGSVIGAGGEGGEEEE' A
#
# COMPACT_ATOMS: atom_id res chain seq x y z
N MET A 1 15.82 -30.49 24.98
CA MET A 1 17.03 -29.83 24.45
C MET A 1 16.68 -28.39 24.12
N PRO A 2 17.45 -27.38 24.56
CA PRO A 2 17.24 -26.02 24.10
C PRO A 2 17.76 -25.89 22.67
N VAL A 3 16.87 -25.61 21.72
CA VAL A 3 17.26 -25.25 20.35
C VAL A 3 17.69 -23.78 20.39
N HIS A 4 18.99 -23.54 20.48
CA HIS A 4 19.55 -22.19 20.40
C HIS A 4 19.64 -21.77 18.92
N SER A 5 18.55 -21.18 18.43
CA SER A 5 18.54 -20.50 17.14
C SER A 5 19.24 -19.14 17.30
N LYS A 6 20.33 -18.91 16.56
CA LYS A 6 20.99 -17.60 16.55
C LYS A 6 19.97 -16.54 16.07
N PRO A 7 19.75 -15.44 16.81
CA PRO A 7 18.82 -14.41 16.37
C PRO A 7 19.31 -13.80 15.05
N ASN A 8 18.38 -13.62 14.11
CA ASN A 8 18.69 -12.97 12.84
C ASN A 8 19.03 -11.49 13.11
N PRO A 9 20.25 -11.01 12.78
CA PRO A 9 20.70 -9.68 13.14
C PRO A 9 19.79 -8.56 12.60
N LEU A 10 19.16 -8.77 11.44
CA LEU A 10 18.21 -7.82 10.86
C LEU A 10 16.93 -7.70 11.70
N MET A 11 16.38 -8.83 12.13
CA MET A 11 15.18 -8.85 12.97
C MET A 11 15.44 -8.21 14.33
N GLU A 12 16.65 -8.40 14.88
CA GLU A 12 17.04 -7.80 16.15
C GLU A 12 17.19 -6.27 16.05
N VAL A 13 17.73 -5.77 14.93
CA VAL A 13 17.75 -4.33 14.63
C VAL A 13 16.33 -3.78 14.51
N GLY A 14 15.45 -4.43 13.74
CA GLY A 14 14.05 -4.01 13.60
C GLY A 14 13.30 -3.98 14.94
N TYR A 15 13.48 -5.00 15.78
CA TYR A 15 12.89 -5.05 17.12
C TYR A 15 13.37 -3.88 18.00
N ARG A 16 14.69 -3.64 18.03
CA ARG A 16 15.27 -2.53 18.79
C ARG A 16 14.74 -1.17 18.33
N LEU A 17 14.49 -1.01 17.03
CA LEU A 17 14.09 0.26 16.44
C LEU A 17 12.59 0.55 16.65
N PHE A 18 11.71 -0.42 16.38
CA PHE A 18 10.26 -0.17 16.35
C PHE A 18 9.50 -0.74 17.54
N MET A 19 9.98 -1.85 18.13
CA MET A 19 9.20 -2.63 19.09
C MET A 19 9.66 -2.46 20.54
N ARG A 20 10.91 -2.03 20.78
CA ARG A 20 11.50 -1.98 22.14
C ARG A 20 10.89 -0.93 23.07
N ARG A 21 10.36 0.17 22.54
CA ARG A 21 9.87 1.31 23.33
C ARG A 21 8.38 1.50 23.06
N ASN A 22 7.53 1.42 24.09
CA ASN A 22 6.08 1.50 23.97
C ASN A 22 5.61 2.73 23.17
N SER A 23 6.20 3.90 23.42
CA SER A 23 5.86 5.12 22.68
C SER A 23 6.16 5.03 21.19
N VAL A 24 7.30 4.44 20.81
CA VAL A 24 7.69 4.25 19.41
C VAL A 24 6.81 3.21 18.73
N TYR A 25 6.51 2.12 19.44
CA TYR A 25 5.62 1.07 18.95
C TYR A 25 4.23 1.61 18.62
N VAL A 26 3.62 2.36 19.53
CA VAL A 26 2.29 2.96 19.33
C VAL A 26 2.32 3.96 18.19
N ALA A 27 3.34 4.83 18.12
CA ALA A 27 3.49 5.78 17.03
C ALA A 27 3.66 5.08 15.67
N PHE A 28 4.44 4.00 15.63
CA PHE A 28 4.64 3.20 14.42
C PHE A 28 3.35 2.52 13.96
N ILE A 29 2.54 1.99 14.87
CA ILE A 29 1.23 1.41 14.53
C ILE A 29 0.31 2.49 13.97
N LEU A 30 0.18 3.63 14.65
CA LEU A 30 -0.72 4.70 14.23
C LEU A 30 -0.27 5.30 12.90
N GLY A 31 1.01 5.63 12.75
CA GLY A 31 1.57 6.14 11.50
C GLY A 31 1.46 5.12 10.37
N GLY A 32 1.75 3.85 10.66
CA GLY A 32 1.64 2.73 9.72
C GLY A 32 0.19 2.48 9.27
N ALA A 33 -0.80 2.64 10.15
CA ALA A 33 -2.20 2.52 9.79
C ALA A 33 -2.65 3.64 8.84
N LEU A 34 -2.32 4.89 9.19
CA LEU A 34 -2.67 6.07 8.38
C LEU A 34 -2.03 6.02 6.98
N PHE A 35 -0.75 5.65 6.92
CA PHE A 35 -0.04 5.53 5.66
C PHE A 35 -0.45 4.27 4.88
N GLY A 36 -0.61 3.15 5.59
CA GLY A 36 -0.92 1.85 5.02
C GLY A 36 -2.25 1.82 4.30
N GLU A 37 -3.28 2.50 4.82
CA GLU A 37 -4.58 2.61 4.15
C GLU A 37 -4.45 3.16 2.72
N ARG A 38 -3.71 4.25 2.54
CA ARG A 38 -3.55 4.91 1.23
C ARG A 38 -2.78 4.05 0.24
N VAL A 39 -1.70 3.43 0.71
CA VAL A 39 -0.88 2.55 -0.13
C VAL A 39 -1.68 1.32 -0.55
N LEU A 40 -2.42 0.72 0.38
CA LEU A 40 -3.21 -0.48 0.10
C LEU A 40 -4.39 -0.17 -0.84
N ASN A 41 -5.14 0.91 -0.61
CA ASN A 41 -6.25 1.29 -1.50
C ASN A 41 -5.74 1.50 -2.93
N ALA A 42 -4.72 2.34 -3.12
CA ALA A 42 -4.16 2.59 -4.44
C ALA A 42 -3.59 1.32 -5.10
N GLY A 43 -2.95 0.45 -4.31
CA GLY A 43 -2.39 -0.81 -4.81
C GLY A 43 -3.48 -1.79 -5.26
N PHE A 44 -4.51 -1.99 -4.43
CA PHE A 44 -5.60 -2.91 -4.73
C PHE A 44 -6.46 -2.42 -5.88
N ASP A 45 -6.78 -1.12 -5.93
CA ASP A 45 -7.57 -0.53 -7.02
C ASP A 45 -6.84 -0.72 -8.36
N ARG A 46 -5.54 -0.40 -8.42
CA ARG A 46 -4.72 -0.60 -9.63
C ARG A 46 -4.66 -2.07 -10.05
N LEU A 47 -4.49 -2.98 -9.09
CA LEU A 47 -4.44 -4.42 -9.38
C LEU A 47 -5.79 -4.93 -9.92
N TRP A 48 -6.89 -4.50 -9.29
CA TRP A 48 -8.24 -4.86 -9.67
C TRP A 48 -8.61 -4.33 -11.05
N GLU A 49 -8.30 -3.07 -11.32
CA GLU A 49 -8.53 -2.43 -12.61
C GLU A 49 -7.74 -3.07 -13.72
N ASN A 50 -6.47 -3.41 -13.44
CA ASN A 50 -5.64 -4.12 -14.39
C ASN A 50 -6.22 -5.49 -14.75
N ASN A 51 -6.81 -6.19 -13.77
CA ASN A 51 -7.47 -7.47 -13.99
C ASN A 51 -8.83 -7.34 -14.70
N ASN A 52 -9.47 -6.17 -14.63
CA ASN A 52 -10.80 -5.89 -15.21
C ASN A 52 -10.77 -4.82 -16.32
N LYS A 53 -9.65 -4.72 -17.05
CA LYS A 53 -9.51 -3.81 -18.19
C LYS A 53 -10.63 -4.00 -19.21
N GLY A 54 -11.17 -2.88 -19.70
CA GLY A 54 -12.28 -2.84 -20.66
C GLY A 54 -13.66 -3.22 -20.11
N LYS A 55 -13.78 -3.69 -18.86
CA LYS A 55 -15.08 -4.03 -18.23
C LYS A 55 -15.62 -2.95 -17.30
N LEU A 56 -14.74 -2.10 -16.77
CA LEU A 56 -15.16 -0.97 -15.93
C LEU A 56 -15.74 0.16 -16.77
N TYR A 57 -16.79 0.82 -16.25
CA TYR A 57 -17.41 1.98 -16.87
C TYR A 57 -16.41 3.08 -17.25
N LYS A 58 -15.45 3.36 -16.38
CA LYS A 58 -14.37 4.32 -16.66
C LYS A 58 -13.50 3.98 -17.88
N HIS A 59 -13.43 2.72 -18.29
CA HIS A 59 -12.73 2.32 -19.52
C HIS A 59 -13.62 2.44 -20.77
N LEU A 60 -14.94 2.51 -20.59
CA LEU A 60 -15.93 2.62 -21.67
C LEU A 60 -16.29 4.07 -21.98
N GLU A 61 -16.20 4.96 -20.99
CA GLU A 61 -16.47 6.40 -21.12
C GLU A 61 -15.59 7.05 -22.19
N GLY A 62 -14.28 6.73 -22.22
CA GLY A 62 -13.37 7.19 -23.27
C GLY A 62 -13.59 6.57 -24.66
N SER A 63 -14.48 5.57 -24.80
CA SER A 63 -14.63 4.79 -26.03
C SER A 63 -16.02 4.86 -26.67
N VAL A 64 -17.11 4.94 -25.91
CA VAL A 64 -18.48 4.76 -26.43
C VAL A 64 -19.47 5.81 -25.93
N ILE A 65 -19.25 6.44 -24.77
CA ILE A 65 -20.23 7.35 -24.15
C ILE A 65 -19.69 8.79 -24.16
N GLY A 66 -19.68 9.40 -25.35
CA GLY A 66 -19.67 10.86 -25.51
C GLY A 66 -18.29 11.53 -25.65
N ALA A 67 -18.13 12.26 -26.74
CA ALA A 67 -17.08 13.25 -26.91
C ALA A 67 -17.07 14.29 -25.76
N GLY A 68 -15.88 14.60 -25.25
CA GLY A 68 -15.59 15.85 -24.55
C GLY A 68 -14.99 15.69 -23.16
N GLY A 69 -13.70 15.97 -23.04
CA GLY A 69 -13.06 16.27 -21.76
C GLY A 69 -11.69 15.62 -21.58
N GLU A 70 -10.65 16.35 -21.93
CA GLU A 70 -9.26 16.08 -21.56
C GLU A 70 -9.12 15.81 -20.06
N GLY A 71 -8.17 14.93 -19.71
CA GLY A 71 -7.80 14.64 -18.33
C GLY A 71 -6.63 13.67 -18.28
N GLY A 72 -5.62 13.91 -19.10
CA GLY A 72 -4.27 13.44 -18.80
C GLY A 72 -3.79 14.20 -17.58
N GLU A 73 -4.11 13.70 -16.40
CA GLU A 73 -3.41 14.10 -15.18
C GLU A 73 -2.02 13.45 -15.23
N GLU A 74 -1.12 14.19 -15.85
CA GLU A 74 0.26 14.25 -15.40
C GLU A 74 0.23 14.69 -13.92
N GLU A 75 0.63 13.80 -13.02
CA GLU A 75 1.08 14.20 -11.68
C GLU A 75 2.55 13.78 -11.55
N GLU A 76 3.39 14.77 -11.17
CA GLU A 76 4.85 14.79 -10.98
C GLU A 76 5.52 13.52 -10.43
#